data_AF-A0A7R9Y6X2-F1
#
_entry.id   AF-A0A7R9Y6X2-F1
#
_cell.length_a   1.000
_cell.length_b   1.000
_cell.length_c   1.000
_cell.angle_alpha   90.00
_cell.angle_beta   90.00
_cell.angle_gamma   90.00
#
_symmetry.space_group_name_H-M   'P 1'
#
loop_
_entity.id
_entity.type
_entity.pdbx_description
1 polymer ?
#
loop_
_entity_poly.entity_id
_entity_poly.type
_entity_poly.pdbx_seq_one_letter_code
_entity_poly.pdbx_strand_id
1 'polypeptide(L)'
;AAGSGSGAPSQRGGERSRAASPPMDAPRDESEENPDPFAENPFVMPDDDELETARERIEARKALDKARAQRSSVRDKTTFTSAMGGTMAATLRAAGGKEPVVGRVAGAGSLVSDPNEPPPPRKEKEHLHDFIAKKREIFLVQMALDTKRAEIRKLEERALQREEALTKSEKMLEDDALRFDGFLKDNDMKVQEAIRNGELAAKAKHEKLQEIKKLNANVSIASSELGKTEDQLNDCATYQRFLDALTPPEFFAEQAAIRAARREARRAARREVRDAYANAIQNAADLEADLPRLEAAVATASRLGRKAEDRARAELEAASEAAKTAREAIPERSPPPTPECDDSDEEIPMYYRDARALPALYNEMEEQNLFLIQNMQETEEALEEIQNRARETRERMEAETDALEAQAAALRAAIAAEEDKAAEIARRGDPGKGSLAGAKPSAKKKKSDSEGKEKKPAGAIAAGSNIPLEKLTEKVAEVYQRCGFPFDPSMSTIQMLTNIESKLESILAVADSM
;
A
#
# COMPACT_ATOMS: atom_id res chain seq x y z
N ALA A 1 21.90 13.40 -15.03
CA ALA A 1 22.74 14.22 -15.93
C ALA A 1 22.31 15.67 -15.79
N ALA A 2 23.29 16.58 -15.59
CA ALA A 2 23.20 18.03 -15.38
C ALA A 2 22.42 18.48 -14.11
N GLY A 3 22.98 19.08 -13.06
CA GLY A 3 24.35 19.56 -12.80
C GLY A 3 24.41 21.09 -12.68
N SER A 4 24.28 21.63 -11.46
CA SER A 4 24.95 22.84 -10.91
C SER A 4 24.21 23.27 -9.63
N GLY A 5 24.78 23.47 -8.45
CA GLY A 5 26.17 23.43 -8.02
C GLY A 5 26.44 24.59 -7.05
N SER A 6 26.51 24.29 -5.74
CA SER A 6 27.12 25.06 -4.64
C SER A 6 26.55 26.45 -4.29
N GLY A 7 26.60 26.94 -3.05
CA GLY A 7 27.40 26.52 -1.90
C GLY A 7 26.85 27.01 -0.57
N ALA A 8 27.35 26.34 0.47
CA ALA A 8 26.90 26.30 1.84
C ALA A 8 27.43 27.50 2.68
N PRO A 9 27.05 27.59 3.98
CA PRO A 9 27.03 28.82 4.79
C PRO A 9 28.31 29.05 5.60
N SER A 10 28.49 30.26 6.14
CA SER A 10 29.52 30.57 7.14
C SER A 10 28.95 31.36 8.30
N GLN A 11 29.29 30.91 9.51
CA GLN A 11 28.94 31.43 10.82
C GLN A 11 29.82 32.61 11.25
N ARG A 12 29.36 33.32 12.30
CA ARG A 12 30.06 33.75 13.54
C ARG A 12 30.14 35.25 13.84
N GLY A 13 29.84 35.53 15.12
CA GLY A 13 30.34 36.65 15.94
C GLY A 13 29.39 37.85 15.95
N GLY A 14 28.94 38.41 17.08
CA GLY A 14 29.47 38.36 18.43
C GLY A 14 29.63 39.79 18.96
N GLU A 15 28.74 40.16 19.89
CA GLU A 15 28.97 41.08 21.02
C GLU A 15 29.09 42.62 20.82
N ARG A 16 28.07 43.30 21.36
CA ARG A 16 28.06 44.44 22.30
C ARG A 16 29.38 45.25 22.46
N SER A 17 29.29 46.58 22.34
CA SER A 17 29.47 47.51 23.48
C SER A 17 29.34 48.99 23.08
N ARG A 18 28.93 49.78 24.08
CA ARG A 18 28.61 51.21 24.12
C ARG A 18 29.87 52.09 24.02
N ALA A 19 29.75 53.31 23.49
CA ALA A 19 29.80 54.57 24.25
C ALA A 19 30.16 55.83 23.42
N ALA A 20 29.52 56.94 23.82
CA ALA A 20 30.00 58.34 23.85
C ALA A 20 29.78 59.28 22.63
N SER A 21 28.89 60.26 22.87
CA SER A 21 28.43 61.45 22.12
C SER A 21 29.45 62.64 22.13
N PRO A 22 29.10 63.90 21.74
CA PRO A 22 28.56 64.51 20.50
C PRO A 22 29.50 65.65 19.97
N PRO A 23 29.16 66.48 18.94
CA PRO A 23 28.46 67.76 19.20
C PRO A 23 27.55 68.34 18.06
N MET A 24 26.48 69.01 18.52
CA MET A 24 25.89 70.32 18.13
C MET A 24 25.51 70.72 16.68
N ASP A 25 24.26 71.21 16.60
CA ASP A 25 23.65 72.25 15.73
C ASP A 25 23.22 71.96 14.28
N ALA A 26 21.93 71.59 14.13
CA ALA A 26 20.90 72.42 13.48
C ALA A 26 19.53 71.67 13.48
N PRO A 27 18.38 72.32 13.77
CA PRO A 27 17.08 71.68 13.64
C PRO A 27 16.71 71.63 12.15
N ARG A 28 16.81 70.46 11.53
CA ARG A 28 16.10 70.18 10.27
C ARG A 28 14.68 69.78 10.63
N ASP A 29 13.74 70.49 10.02
CA ASP A 29 12.31 70.26 10.04
C ASP A 29 12.04 68.94 9.29
N GLU A 30 12.08 67.80 9.99
CA GLU A 30 11.63 66.51 9.45
C GLU A 30 10.11 66.44 9.56
N SER A 31 9.44 67.23 8.73
CA SER A 31 8.00 67.21 8.55
C SER A 31 7.63 66.79 7.13
N GLU A 32 8.40 65.90 6.49
CA GLU A 32 8.01 65.33 5.20
C GLU A 32 8.78 64.03 4.93
N GLU A 33 8.28 62.90 5.42
CA GLU A 33 8.58 61.57 4.88
C GLU A 33 7.63 60.52 5.49
N ASN A 34 6.46 60.37 4.88
CA ASN A 34 5.78 59.09 4.64
C ASN A 34 4.50 59.38 3.84
N PRO A 35 4.36 58.84 2.62
CA PRO A 35 3.19 59.10 1.79
C PRO A 35 1.93 58.56 2.46
N ASP A 36 0.82 59.28 2.31
CA ASP A 36 -0.51 58.81 2.69
C ASP A 36 -0.76 57.44 2.02
N PRO A 37 -1.11 56.37 2.76
CA PRO A 37 -1.29 55.03 2.19
C PRO A 37 -2.38 54.98 1.11
N PHE A 38 -3.21 56.02 0.98
CA PHE A 38 -4.20 56.16 -0.09
C PHE A 38 -3.74 57.01 -1.29
N ALA A 39 -2.53 57.58 -1.26
CA ALA A 39 -2.03 58.46 -2.31
C ALA A 39 -1.56 57.72 -3.57
N GLU A 40 -1.08 56.48 -3.44
CA GLU A 40 -0.57 55.72 -4.58
C GLU A 40 -1.66 54.94 -5.31
N ASN A 41 -2.69 54.43 -4.62
CA ASN A 41 -3.85 53.81 -5.27
C ASN A 41 -5.12 53.74 -4.39
N PRO A 42 -6.19 54.50 -4.69
CA PRO A 42 -7.39 54.59 -3.84
C PRO A 42 -8.30 53.34 -3.87
N PHE A 43 -7.98 52.32 -4.68
CA PHE A 43 -8.77 51.10 -4.82
C PHE A 43 -8.09 49.83 -4.30
N VAL A 44 -6.87 49.95 -3.75
CA VAL A 44 -6.17 48.85 -3.10
C VAL A 44 -6.22 49.10 -1.60
N MET A 45 -6.78 48.16 -0.86
CA MET A 45 -6.79 48.21 0.60
C MET A 45 -5.36 48.00 1.12
N PRO A 46 -4.82 48.94 1.91
CA PRO A 46 -3.53 48.77 2.59
C PRO A 46 -3.56 47.57 3.55
N ASP A 47 -2.38 46.99 3.83
CA ASP A 47 -2.25 45.85 4.75
C ASP A 47 -2.70 46.21 6.17
N ASP A 48 -3.21 45.23 6.93
CA ASP A 48 -3.82 45.44 8.25
C ASP A 48 -2.87 46.16 9.24
N ASP A 49 -1.57 45.85 9.19
CA ASP A 49 -0.53 46.51 10.02
C ASP A 49 -0.38 48.01 9.68
N GLU A 50 -0.55 48.40 8.41
CA GLU A 50 -0.47 49.81 7.97
C GLU A 50 -1.73 50.59 8.36
N LEU A 51 -2.90 49.93 8.36
CA LEU A 51 -4.16 50.50 8.83
C LEU A 51 -4.13 50.77 10.33
N GLU A 52 -3.58 49.85 11.12
CA GLU A 52 -3.45 50.02 12.57
C GLU A 52 -2.51 51.18 12.90
N THR A 53 -1.35 51.27 12.26
CA THR A 53 -0.41 52.38 12.47
C THR A 53 -0.98 53.73 12.00
N ALA A 54 -1.74 53.77 10.91
CA ALA A 54 -2.42 54.99 10.47
C ALA A 54 -3.51 55.43 11.45
N ARG A 55 -4.28 54.49 12.02
CA ARG A 55 -5.29 54.78 13.05
C ARG A 55 -4.65 55.32 14.33
N GLU A 56 -3.60 54.69 14.81
CA GLU A 56 -2.87 55.14 16.00
C GLU A 56 -2.30 56.56 15.80
N ARG A 57 -1.79 56.89 14.60
CA ARG A 57 -1.32 58.25 14.26
C ARG A 57 -2.43 59.29 14.23
N ILE A 58 -3.59 58.95 13.68
CA ILE A 58 -4.77 59.84 13.65
C ILE A 58 -5.27 60.09 15.07
N GLU A 59 -5.34 59.05 15.90
CA GLU A 59 -5.72 59.19 17.31
C GLU A 59 -4.71 60.01 18.10
N ALA A 60 -3.40 59.80 17.87
CA ALA A 60 -2.34 60.59 18.48
C ALA A 60 -2.44 62.07 18.09
N ARG A 61 -2.67 62.38 16.81
CA ARG A 61 -2.91 63.77 16.33
C ARG A 61 -4.14 64.40 16.98
N LYS A 62 -5.28 63.68 17.00
CA LYS A 62 -6.51 64.14 17.65
C LYS A 62 -6.31 64.36 19.15
N ALA A 63 -5.55 63.50 19.82
CA ALA A 63 -5.22 63.63 21.23
C ALA A 63 -4.35 64.88 21.48
N LEU A 64 -3.39 65.14 20.60
CA LEU A 64 -2.51 66.31 20.66
C LEU A 64 -3.31 67.61 20.42
N ASP A 65 -4.19 67.64 19.43
CA ASP A 65 -5.09 68.77 19.18
C ASP A 65 -6.06 69.01 20.34
N LYS A 66 -6.57 67.94 20.95
CA LYS A 66 -7.42 68.02 22.15
C LYS A 66 -6.64 68.57 23.35
N ALA A 67 -5.38 68.14 23.54
CA ALA A 67 -4.52 68.65 24.60
C ALA A 67 -4.15 70.13 24.37
N ARG A 68 -3.91 70.52 23.11
CA ARG A 68 -3.66 71.92 22.70
C ARG A 68 -4.90 72.79 22.92
N ALA A 69 -6.08 72.30 22.56
CA ALA A 69 -7.36 72.98 22.80
C ALA A 69 -7.64 73.12 24.31
N GLN A 70 -7.31 72.12 25.12
CA GLN A 70 -7.46 72.19 26.57
C GLN A 70 -6.57 73.26 27.20
N ARG A 71 -5.32 73.40 26.70
CA ARG A 71 -4.34 74.39 27.17
C ARG A 71 -4.56 75.82 26.66
N SER A 72 -5.46 76.03 25.69
CA SER A 72 -5.80 77.37 25.20
C SER A 72 -6.66 78.16 26.20
N SER A 73 -6.46 79.48 26.27
CA SER A 73 -7.21 80.39 27.12
C SER A 73 -8.67 80.48 26.65
N VAL A 74 -9.61 80.76 27.57
CA VAL A 74 -11.05 80.90 27.26
C VAL A 74 -11.32 82.00 26.22
N ARG A 75 -10.43 83.00 26.09
CA ARG A 75 -10.52 84.05 25.06
C ARG A 75 -10.17 83.57 23.65
N ASP A 76 -9.39 82.49 23.55
CA ASP A 76 -8.93 81.91 22.28
C ASP A 76 -9.82 80.74 21.82
N LYS A 77 -10.71 80.26 22.71
CA LYS A 77 -11.72 79.23 22.42
C LYS A 77 -12.91 79.88 21.74
N THR A 78 -12.87 79.97 20.42
CA THR A 78 -14.03 80.41 19.65
C THR A 78 -15.10 79.31 19.61
N THR A 79 -16.37 79.67 19.83
CA THR A 79 -17.50 78.74 19.72
C THR A 79 -17.56 78.18 18.30
N PHE A 80 -17.88 76.88 18.18
CA PHE A 80 -17.96 76.08 16.96
C PHE A 80 -18.63 76.75 15.74
N THR A 81 -19.48 77.77 15.96
CA THR A 81 -20.13 78.58 14.93
C THR A 81 -19.22 79.56 14.18
N SER A 82 -18.00 79.87 14.66
CA SER A 82 -17.09 80.78 13.94
C SER A 82 -16.01 80.08 13.11
N ALA A 83 -15.82 78.77 13.28
CA ALA A 83 -14.77 78.00 12.58
C ALA A 83 -15.18 77.57 11.17
N MET A 84 -16.49 77.50 10.89
CA MET A 84 -17.03 77.23 9.57
C MET A 84 -17.43 78.57 8.95
N GLY A 85 -16.62 79.08 8.01
CA GLY A 85 -16.89 80.33 7.28
C GLY A 85 -18.34 80.38 6.79
N GLY A 86 -19.02 81.53 6.75
CA GLY A 86 -18.59 82.80 6.20
C GLY A 86 -19.76 83.29 5.34
N THR A 87 -20.02 84.60 5.38
CA THR A 87 -21.20 85.31 4.84
C THR A 87 -22.45 85.28 5.74
N MET A 88 -23.10 86.42 5.91
CA MET A 88 -24.34 86.68 6.69
C MET A 88 -24.23 87.15 8.15
N ALA A 89 -23.08 87.07 8.83
CA ALA A 89 -22.94 87.62 10.20
C ALA A 89 -22.34 89.06 10.26
N ALA A 90 -21.85 89.58 9.12
CA ALA A 90 -21.20 90.90 9.06
C ALA A 90 -22.17 92.07 8.80
N THR A 91 -23.42 91.82 8.40
CA THR A 91 -24.37 92.88 7.99
C THR A 91 -25.22 93.42 9.15
N LEU A 92 -25.34 92.70 10.27
CA LEU A 92 -26.16 93.13 11.42
C LEU A 92 -25.39 93.93 12.48
N ARG A 93 -24.08 94.19 12.28
CA ARG A 93 -23.23 94.91 13.24
C ARG A 93 -22.95 96.38 12.85
N ALA A 94 -23.65 96.91 11.85
CA ALA A 94 -23.41 98.26 11.31
C ALA A 94 -24.55 99.28 11.53
N ALA A 95 -25.57 98.96 12.32
CA ALA A 95 -26.62 99.93 12.70
C ALA A 95 -26.69 100.02 14.22
N GLY A 96 -25.96 100.98 14.78
CA GLY A 96 -25.92 101.25 16.21
C GLY A 96 -27.21 101.88 16.74
N GLY A 97 -27.41 101.77 18.06
CA GLY A 97 -28.34 102.62 18.79
C GLY A 97 -28.96 101.99 20.05
N LYS A 98 -28.22 102.10 21.16
CA LYS A 98 -28.65 102.28 22.57
C LYS A 98 -29.76 101.37 23.14
N GLU A 99 -29.43 100.74 24.28
CA GLU A 99 -30.38 100.18 25.25
C GLU A 99 -31.52 101.14 25.61
N PRO A 100 -32.66 100.60 26.06
CA PRO A 100 -32.96 100.81 27.48
C PRO A 100 -33.53 99.61 28.22
N VAL A 101 -33.25 99.63 29.51
CA VAL A 101 -33.88 98.90 30.63
C VAL A 101 -35.42 98.95 30.57
N VAL A 102 -36.06 97.79 30.72
CA VAL A 102 -37.50 97.62 31.02
C VAL A 102 -37.57 96.50 32.08
N GLY A 103 -38.11 96.69 33.29
CA GLY A 103 -39.26 97.51 33.66
C GLY A 103 -40.46 96.57 33.90
N ARG A 104 -40.49 95.99 35.11
CA ARG A 104 -41.59 95.18 35.67
C ARG A 104 -42.94 95.88 35.50
N VAL A 105 -43.92 95.21 34.89
CA VAL A 105 -45.34 95.60 34.98
C VAL A 105 -46.18 94.35 35.18
N ALA A 106 -46.72 94.24 36.40
CA ALA A 106 -47.82 93.34 36.73
C ALA A 106 -49.13 94.00 36.27
N GLY A 107 -49.91 93.31 35.44
CA GLY A 107 -51.25 93.71 35.05
C GLY A 107 -52.26 93.36 36.13
N ALA A 108 -52.91 94.38 36.68
CA ALA A 108 -54.05 94.30 37.59
C ALA A 108 -55.37 94.40 36.82
N GLY A 109 -56.45 93.86 37.38
CA GLY A 109 -57.79 94.45 37.22
C GLY A 109 -58.97 93.49 37.13
N SER A 110 -59.45 92.98 38.28
CA SER A 110 -60.88 92.75 38.50
C SER A 110 -61.28 93.55 39.74
N LEU A 111 -62.16 94.54 39.53
CA LEU A 111 -62.60 95.50 40.53
C LEU A 111 -63.52 94.86 41.58
N VAL A 112 -63.28 95.16 42.85
CA VAL A 112 -64.29 95.11 43.92
C VAL A 112 -64.32 96.49 44.54
N SER A 113 -65.52 97.06 44.61
CA SER A 113 -65.79 98.47 44.90
C SER A 113 -65.59 98.83 46.38
N ASP A 114 -64.88 99.93 46.63
CA ASP A 114 -64.76 100.61 47.92
C ASP A 114 -65.86 101.71 48.04
N PRO A 115 -66.52 101.91 49.19
CA PRO A 115 -67.65 102.84 49.31
C PRO A 115 -67.24 104.14 50.03
N ASN A 116 -66.63 105.10 49.34
CA ASN A 116 -66.65 106.53 49.76
C ASN A 116 -66.07 107.46 48.67
N GLU A 117 -66.89 108.22 47.92
CA GLU A 117 -66.52 109.52 47.29
C GLU A 117 -67.75 110.19 46.61
N PRO A 118 -67.74 111.53 46.37
CA PRO A 118 -68.89 112.43 46.50
C PRO A 118 -69.71 112.59 45.20
N PRO A 119 -70.89 113.25 45.24
CA PRO A 119 -71.79 113.31 44.08
C PRO A 119 -71.18 114.09 42.90
N PRO A 120 -71.49 113.71 41.64
CA PRO A 120 -70.87 114.28 40.45
C PRO A 120 -71.31 115.75 40.20
N PRO A 121 -70.40 116.61 39.67
CA PRO A 121 -70.77 117.94 39.21
C PRO A 121 -71.58 117.86 37.90
N ARG A 122 -72.34 118.94 37.67
CA ARG A 122 -73.38 119.09 36.66
C ARG A 122 -72.81 119.05 35.24
N LYS A 123 -73.50 118.35 34.33
CA LYS A 123 -73.18 118.26 32.90
C LYS A 123 -73.26 119.65 32.24
N GLU A 124 -72.12 120.19 31.84
CA GLU A 124 -72.05 121.27 30.85
C GLU A 124 -72.17 120.67 29.45
N LYS A 125 -72.99 121.30 28.60
CA LYS A 125 -73.30 120.81 27.26
C LYS A 125 -72.09 121.03 26.35
N GLU A 126 -71.44 119.95 25.92
CA GLU A 126 -70.40 120.01 24.88
C GLU A 126 -70.97 120.65 23.60
N HIS A 127 -70.21 121.56 22.98
CA HIS A 127 -70.60 122.19 21.71
C HIS A 127 -70.58 121.14 20.59
N LEU A 128 -71.55 121.20 19.66
CA LEU A 128 -71.77 120.19 18.61
C LEU A 128 -70.50 119.81 17.82
N HIS A 129 -69.57 120.75 17.66
CA HIS A 129 -68.29 120.53 16.98
C HIS A 129 -67.36 119.55 17.71
N ASP A 130 -67.28 119.60 19.04
CA ASP A 130 -66.44 118.71 19.84
C ASP A 130 -67.01 117.29 19.86
N PHE A 131 -68.33 117.16 19.84
CA PHE A 131 -68.99 115.86 19.69
C PHE A 131 -68.69 115.23 18.31
N ILE A 132 -68.66 116.04 17.25
CA ILE A 132 -68.28 115.59 15.91
C ILE A 132 -66.79 115.21 15.87
N ALA A 133 -65.91 115.98 16.52
CA ALA A 133 -64.49 115.68 16.61
C ALA A 133 -64.23 114.37 17.38
N LYS A 134 -64.84 114.19 18.56
CA LYS A 134 -64.78 112.95 19.33
C LYS A 134 -65.34 111.76 18.55
N LYS A 135 -66.45 111.92 17.83
CA LYS A 135 -66.99 110.85 16.96
C LYS A 135 -66.04 110.47 15.82
N ARG A 136 -65.36 111.45 15.21
CA ARG A 136 -64.35 111.20 14.17
C ARG A 136 -63.12 110.51 14.75
N GLU A 137 -62.66 110.93 15.91
CA GLU A 137 -61.54 110.30 16.62
C GLU A 137 -61.87 108.85 17.01
N ILE A 138 -63.07 108.62 17.56
CA ILE A 138 -63.59 107.28 17.86
C ILE A 138 -63.64 106.43 16.57
N PHE A 139 -64.10 106.98 15.46
CA PHE A 139 -64.18 106.26 14.19
C PHE A 139 -62.79 105.94 13.61
N LEU A 140 -61.82 106.85 13.71
CA LEU A 140 -60.45 106.61 13.27
C LEU A 140 -59.76 105.55 14.12
N VAL A 141 -59.95 105.59 15.45
CA VAL A 141 -59.45 104.55 16.36
C VAL A 141 -60.12 103.22 16.05
N GLN A 142 -61.43 103.20 15.79
CA GLN A 142 -62.16 101.99 15.39
C GLN A 142 -61.63 101.42 14.08
N MET A 143 -61.44 102.25 13.05
CA MET A 143 -60.85 101.84 11.77
C MET A 143 -59.40 101.34 11.93
N ALA A 144 -58.60 101.98 12.79
CA ALA A 144 -57.26 101.53 13.14
C ALA A 144 -57.26 100.19 13.89
N LEU A 145 -58.20 99.98 14.80
CA LEU A 145 -58.37 98.70 15.49
C LEU A 145 -58.83 97.60 14.53
N ASP A 146 -59.75 97.89 13.61
CA ASP A 146 -60.24 96.90 12.66
C ASP A 146 -59.18 96.52 11.63
N THR A 147 -58.36 97.47 11.17
CA THR A 147 -57.18 97.18 10.32
C THR A 147 -56.12 96.38 11.07
N LYS A 148 -55.84 96.69 12.35
CA LYS A 148 -54.92 95.89 13.18
C LYS A 148 -55.48 94.49 13.45
N ARG A 149 -56.76 94.35 13.74
CA ARG A 149 -57.44 93.04 13.92
C ARG A 149 -57.39 92.21 12.64
N ALA A 150 -57.59 92.82 11.48
CA ALA A 150 -57.48 92.13 10.20
C ALA A 150 -56.03 91.66 9.92
N GLU A 151 -55.03 92.50 10.19
CA GLU A 151 -53.62 92.11 10.03
C GLU A 151 -53.20 91.03 11.05
N ILE A 152 -53.69 91.11 12.30
CA ILE A 152 -53.47 90.06 13.33
C ILE A 152 -54.04 88.73 12.84
N ARG A 153 -55.30 88.68 12.37
CA ARG A 153 -55.90 87.45 11.84
C ARG A 153 -55.11 86.86 10.67
N LYS A 154 -54.62 87.70 9.77
CA LYS A 154 -53.78 87.27 8.65
C LYS A 154 -52.43 86.70 9.10
N LEU A 155 -51.83 87.26 10.16
CA LEU A 155 -50.60 86.72 10.75
C LEU A 155 -50.87 85.43 11.53
N GLU A 156 -52.00 85.33 12.23
CA GLU A 156 -52.46 84.11 12.91
C GLU A 156 -52.68 82.97 11.92
N GLU A 157 -53.36 83.21 10.79
CA GLU A 157 -53.54 82.21 9.73
C GLU A 157 -52.21 81.73 9.15
N ARG A 158 -51.27 82.66 8.89
CA ARG A 158 -49.91 82.31 8.43
C ARG A 158 -49.10 81.58 9.50
N ALA A 159 -49.32 81.87 10.77
CA ALA A 159 -48.66 81.18 11.88
C ALA A 159 -49.20 79.75 12.01
N LEU A 160 -50.53 79.57 11.97
CA LEU A 160 -51.18 78.26 12.00
C LEU A 160 -50.76 77.38 10.82
N GLN A 161 -50.70 77.92 9.60
CA GLN A 161 -50.23 77.15 8.44
C GLN A 161 -48.77 76.70 8.60
N ARG A 162 -47.91 77.53 9.22
CA ARG A 162 -46.53 77.15 9.51
C ARG A 162 -46.47 76.11 10.63
N GLU A 163 -47.28 76.25 11.67
CA GLU A 163 -47.37 75.28 12.76
C GLU A 163 -47.87 73.92 12.26
N GLU A 164 -48.89 73.89 11.41
CA GLU A 164 -49.36 72.67 10.76
C GLU A 164 -48.31 72.05 9.82
N ALA A 165 -47.54 72.88 9.11
CA ALA A 165 -46.45 72.39 8.26
C ALA A 165 -45.31 71.80 9.11
N LEU A 166 -44.94 72.48 10.20
CA LEU A 166 -43.92 72.01 11.13
C LEU A 166 -44.34 70.72 11.82
N THR A 167 -45.54 70.66 12.38
CA THR A 167 -46.07 69.45 13.03
C THR A 167 -46.19 68.26 12.07
N LYS A 168 -46.51 68.49 10.79
CA LYS A 168 -46.47 67.43 9.76
C LYS A 168 -45.02 66.97 9.52
N SER A 169 -44.07 67.89 9.43
CA SER A 169 -42.65 67.52 9.26
C SER A 169 -42.07 66.81 10.49
N GLU A 170 -42.46 67.21 11.70
CA GLU A 170 -42.09 66.55 12.95
C GLU A 170 -42.61 65.11 12.98
N LYS A 171 -43.90 64.90 12.65
CA LYS A 171 -44.47 63.54 12.56
C LYS A 171 -43.78 62.68 11.52
N MET A 172 -43.45 63.22 10.35
CA MET A 172 -42.72 62.46 9.33
C MET A 172 -41.32 62.06 9.82
N LEU A 173 -40.64 62.94 10.56
CA LEU A 173 -39.34 62.62 11.16
C LEU A 173 -39.46 61.59 12.30
N GLU A 174 -40.51 61.65 13.10
CA GLU A 174 -40.82 60.63 14.12
C GLU A 174 -41.10 59.26 13.49
N ASP A 175 -41.93 59.22 12.45
CA ASP A 175 -42.23 57.99 11.70
C ASP A 175 -40.96 57.41 11.06
N ASP A 176 -40.09 58.25 10.50
CA ASP A 176 -38.81 57.82 9.94
C ASP A 176 -37.87 57.31 11.04
N ALA A 177 -37.81 57.96 12.20
CA ALA A 177 -37.03 57.48 13.35
C ALA A 177 -37.50 56.09 13.82
N LEU A 178 -38.82 55.86 13.91
CA LEU A 178 -39.38 54.55 14.26
C LEU A 178 -39.04 53.48 13.21
N ARG A 179 -39.06 53.85 11.91
CA ARG A 179 -38.65 52.94 10.83
C ARG A 179 -37.17 52.61 10.89
N PHE A 180 -36.30 53.57 11.21
CA PHE A 180 -34.87 53.34 11.39
C PHE A 180 -34.60 52.41 12.57
N ASP A 181 -35.29 52.61 13.70
CA ASP A 181 -35.18 51.72 14.85
C ASP A 181 -35.65 50.29 14.52
N GLY A 182 -36.72 50.16 13.73
CA GLY A 182 -37.17 48.87 13.21
C GLY A 182 -36.12 48.23 12.30
N PHE A 183 -35.54 49.00 11.38
CA PHE A 183 -34.48 48.53 10.48
C PHE A 183 -33.24 48.06 11.23
N LEU A 184 -32.80 48.76 12.28
CA LEU A 184 -31.66 48.36 13.10
C LEU A 184 -31.93 47.05 13.82
N LYS A 185 -33.12 46.87 14.42
CA LYS A 185 -33.50 45.61 15.06
C LYS A 185 -33.56 44.46 14.07
N ASP A 186 -34.14 44.68 12.89
CA ASP A 186 -34.20 43.65 11.84
C ASP A 186 -32.81 43.31 11.29
N ASN A 187 -31.91 44.29 11.20
CA ASN A 187 -30.53 44.07 10.78
C ASN A 187 -29.76 43.27 11.84
N ASP A 188 -29.83 43.67 13.11
CA ASP A 188 -29.22 42.96 14.23
C ASP A 188 -29.74 41.52 14.30
N MET A 189 -31.04 41.32 14.08
CA MET A 189 -31.62 39.98 14.04
C MET A 189 -31.09 39.15 12.89
N LYS A 190 -31.01 39.73 11.68
CA LYS A 190 -30.41 39.04 10.53
C LYS A 190 -28.92 38.72 10.74
N VAL A 191 -28.17 39.61 11.38
CA VAL A 191 -26.75 39.36 11.72
C VAL A 191 -26.64 38.21 12.72
N GLN A 192 -27.46 38.19 13.77
CA GLN A 192 -27.48 37.10 14.73
C GLN A 192 -27.91 35.76 14.10
N GLU A 193 -28.91 35.78 13.22
CA GLU A 193 -29.31 34.60 12.45
C GLU A 193 -28.18 34.10 11.54
N ALA A 194 -27.47 35.01 10.86
CA ALA A 194 -26.31 34.66 10.04
C ALA A 194 -25.17 34.03 10.87
N ILE A 195 -24.89 34.58 12.06
CA ILE A 195 -23.91 34.01 13.00
C ILE A 195 -24.35 32.62 13.44
N ARG A 196 -25.60 32.47 13.87
CA ARG A 196 -26.15 31.18 14.33
C ARG A 196 -26.12 30.13 13.23
N ASN A 197 -26.50 30.49 12.01
CA ASN A 197 -26.45 29.59 10.86
C ASN A 197 -24.99 29.23 10.52
N GLY A 198 -24.05 30.17 10.62
CA GLY A 198 -22.62 29.92 10.49
C GLY A 198 -22.09 28.94 11.55
N GLU A 199 -22.46 29.11 12.82
CA GLU A 199 -22.10 28.21 13.90
C GLU A 199 -22.69 26.81 13.72
N LEU A 200 -23.96 26.71 13.30
CA LEU A 200 -24.60 25.41 13.02
C LEU A 200 -23.91 24.69 11.86
N ALA A 201 -23.59 25.41 10.78
CA ALA A 201 -22.83 24.85 9.66
C ALA A 201 -21.41 24.42 10.08
N ALA A 202 -20.74 25.20 10.93
CA ALA A 202 -19.42 24.86 11.47
C ALA A 202 -19.47 23.62 12.37
N LYS A 203 -20.50 23.49 13.21
CA LYS A 203 -20.74 22.30 14.05
C LYS A 203 -20.99 21.07 13.19
N ALA A 204 -21.88 21.16 12.20
CA ALA A 204 -22.14 20.06 11.27
C ALA A 204 -20.87 19.64 10.50
N LYS A 205 -20.05 20.60 10.05
CA LYS A 205 -18.74 20.32 9.44
C LYS A 205 -17.82 19.59 10.42
N HIS A 206 -17.76 20.03 11.68
CA HIS A 206 -16.92 19.40 12.69
C HIS A 206 -17.34 17.95 12.98
N GLU A 207 -18.64 17.70 13.10
CA GLU A 207 -19.20 16.35 13.27
C GLU A 207 -18.85 15.44 12.09
N LYS A 208 -19.00 15.93 10.85
CA LYS A 208 -18.60 15.17 9.66
C LYS A 208 -17.09 14.91 9.60
N LEU A 209 -16.25 15.86 10.01
CA LEU A 209 -14.80 15.63 10.11
C LEU A 209 -14.46 14.57 11.17
N GLN A 210 -15.17 14.54 12.30
CA GLN A 210 -14.99 13.48 13.30
C GLN A 210 -15.45 12.12 12.77
N GLU A 211 -16.56 12.07 12.03
CA GLU A 211 -17.06 10.85 11.37
C GLU A 211 -16.06 10.33 10.33
N ILE A 212 -15.51 11.20 9.48
CA ILE A 212 -14.45 10.87 8.53
C ILE A 212 -13.22 10.30 9.26
N LYS A 213 -12.80 10.92 10.38
CA LYS A 213 -11.67 10.39 11.17
C LYS A 213 -11.95 8.99 11.72
N LYS A 214 -13.16 8.74 12.22
CA LYS A 214 -13.58 7.41 12.71
C LYS A 214 -13.61 6.39 11.57
N LEU A 215 -14.18 6.75 10.42
CA LEU A 215 -14.22 5.89 9.24
C LEU A 215 -12.80 5.58 8.73
N ASN A 216 -11.91 6.56 8.64
CA ASN A 216 -10.52 6.35 8.25
C ASN A 216 -9.78 5.41 9.22
N ALA A 217 -10.02 5.52 10.52
CA ALA A 217 -9.47 4.59 11.50
C ALA A 217 -10.00 3.17 11.29
N ASN A 218 -11.31 3.01 11.06
CA ASN A 218 -11.91 1.70 10.78
C ASN A 218 -11.39 1.10 9.48
N VAL A 219 -11.22 1.91 8.42
CA VAL A 219 -10.61 1.48 7.16
C VAL A 219 -9.19 1.00 7.40
N SER A 220 -8.40 1.72 8.20
CA SER A 220 -7.03 1.30 8.54
C SER A 220 -6.98 -0.01 9.32
N ILE A 221 -7.93 -0.24 10.24
CA ILE A 221 -8.03 -1.50 10.97
C ILE A 221 -8.40 -2.63 10.00
N ALA A 222 -9.47 -2.45 9.23
CA ALA A 222 -9.94 -3.44 8.27
C ALA A 222 -8.88 -3.76 7.22
N SER A 223 -8.12 -2.78 6.72
CA SER A 223 -7.02 -3.03 5.78
C SER A 223 -5.86 -3.81 6.43
N SER A 224 -5.58 -3.58 7.71
CA SER A 224 -4.54 -4.33 8.43
C SER A 224 -4.97 -5.77 8.72
N GLU A 225 -6.25 -6.00 8.99
CA GLU A 225 -6.83 -7.34 9.14
C GLU A 225 -6.87 -8.05 7.79
N LEU A 226 -7.27 -7.35 6.72
CA LEU A 226 -7.25 -7.85 5.36
C LEU A 226 -5.84 -8.29 4.98
N GLY A 227 -4.82 -7.44 5.18
CA GLY A 227 -3.43 -7.81 4.91
C GLY A 227 -2.98 -9.06 5.67
N LYS A 228 -3.32 -9.19 6.97
CA LYS A 228 -3.03 -10.42 7.73
C LYS A 228 -3.71 -11.64 7.15
N THR A 229 -4.98 -11.53 6.74
CA THR A 229 -5.71 -12.65 6.12
C THR A 229 -5.20 -12.98 4.73
N GLU A 230 -4.74 -11.99 3.97
CA GLU A 230 -4.12 -12.17 2.66
C GLU A 230 -2.76 -12.89 2.79
N ASP A 231 -1.94 -12.49 3.76
CA ASP A 231 -0.69 -13.18 4.07
C ASP A 231 -0.93 -14.63 4.50
N GLN A 232 -1.90 -14.87 5.40
CA GLN A 232 -2.30 -16.23 5.79
C GLN A 232 -2.82 -17.05 4.60
N LEU A 233 -3.59 -16.43 3.69
CA LEU A 233 -4.08 -17.08 2.49
C LEU A 233 -2.95 -17.40 1.52
N ASN A 234 -1.96 -16.52 1.39
CA ASN A 234 -0.76 -16.76 0.60
C ASN A 234 0.05 -17.91 1.19
N ASP A 235 0.25 -17.95 2.52
CA ASP A 235 0.91 -19.06 3.20
C ASP A 235 0.16 -20.38 2.95
N CYS A 236 -1.16 -20.41 3.18
CA CYS A 236 -1.99 -21.57 2.89
C CYS A 236 -1.93 -21.98 1.41
N ALA A 237 -1.88 -21.04 0.46
CA ALA A 237 -1.76 -21.33 -0.96
C ALA A 237 -0.36 -21.90 -1.31
N THR A 238 0.71 -21.41 -0.68
CA THR A 238 2.04 -21.99 -0.85
C THR A 238 2.12 -23.40 -0.28
N TYR A 239 1.54 -23.63 0.91
CA TYR A 239 1.42 -24.96 1.49
C TYR A 239 0.58 -25.89 0.63
N GLN A 240 -0.55 -25.42 0.09
CA GLN A 240 -1.37 -26.20 -0.83
C GLN A 240 -0.57 -26.62 -2.06
N ARG A 241 0.14 -25.69 -2.71
CA ARG A 241 0.99 -26.02 -3.88
C ARG A 241 2.07 -27.04 -3.55
N PHE A 242 2.67 -26.94 -2.37
CA PHE A 242 3.66 -27.89 -1.88
C PHE A 242 3.03 -29.27 -1.64
N LEU A 243 1.87 -29.33 -0.97
CA LEU A 243 1.14 -30.57 -0.74
C LEU A 243 0.66 -31.20 -2.04
N ASP A 244 0.22 -30.40 -3.01
CA ASP A 244 -0.20 -30.87 -4.33
C ASP A 244 0.99 -31.47 -5.11
N ALA A 245 2.19 -30.94 -4.94
CA ALA A 245 3.40 -31.49 -5.55
C ALA A 245 3.84 -32.83 -4.92
N LEU A 246 3.58 -33.04 -3.63
CA LEU A 246 3.89 -34.29 -2.93
C LEU A 246 2.80 -35.35 -3.08
N THR A 247 1.56 -34.93 -3.30
CA THR A 247 0.42 -35.83 -3.42
C THR A 247 0.52 -36.62 -4.72
N PRO A 248 0.43 -37.97 -4.69
CA PRO A 248 0.48 -38.78 -5.90
C PRO A 248 -0.61 -38.38 -6.92
N PRO A 249 -0.29 -38.36 -8.23
CA PRO A 249 -1.24 -37.97 -9.28
C PRO A 249 -2.45 -38.93 -9.37
N GLU A 250 -2.28 -40.19 -8.97
CA GLU A 250 -3.34 -41.19 -8.90
C GLU A 250 -4.48 -40.75 -7.96
N PHE A 251 -4.15 -40.13 -6.82
CA PHE A 251 -5.16 -39.63 -5.89
C PHE A 251 -6.00 -38.51 -6.52
N PHE A 252 -5.38 -37.60 -7.27
CA PHE A 252 -6.11 -36.56 -7.99
C PHE A 252 -7.04 -37.15 -9.07
N ALA A 253 -6.58 -38.19 -9.77
CA ALA A 253 -7.39 -38.88 -10.78
C ALA A 253 -8.60 -39.59 -10.15
N GLU A 254 -8.42 -40.32 -9.05
CA GLU A 254 -9.50 -40.96 -8.31
C GLU A 254 -10.53 -39.94 -7.80
N GLN A 255 -10.07 -38.85 -7.19
CA GLN A 255 -10.97 -37.79 -6.71
C GLN A 255 -11.69 -37.09 -7.85
N ALA A 256 -11.01 -36.85 -8.97
CA ALA A 256 -11.64 -36.28 -10.18
C ALA A 256 -12.71 -37.22 -10.76
N ALA A 257 -12.47 -38.54 -10.74
CA ALA A 257 -13.43 -39.54 -11.18
C ALA A 257 -14.66 -39.59 -10.27
N ILE A 258 -14.48 -39.57 -8.94
CA ILE A 258 -15.58 -39.49 -7.96
C ILE A 258 -16.40 -38.22 -8.19
N ARG A 259 -15.74 -37.07 -8.38
CA ARG A 259 -16.40 -35.79 -8.67
C ARG A 259 -17.17 -35.84 -9.99
N ALA A 260 -16.58 -36.44 -11.02
CA ALA A 260 -17.20 -36.60 -12.33
C ALA A 260 -18.44 -37.52 -12.24
N ALA A 261 -18.34 -38.66 -11.57
CA ALA A 261 -19.46 -39.58 -11.37
C ALA A 261 -20.61 -38.94 -10.59
N ARG A 262 -20.31 -38.18 -9.53
CA ARG A 262 -21.33 -37.44 -8.77
C ARG A 262 -21.98 -36.35 -9.62
N ARG A 263 -21.19 -35.62 -10.41
CA ARG A 263 -21.70 -34.62 -11.35
C ARG A 263 -22.59 -35.25 -12.42
N GLU A 264 -22.19 -36.40 -12.94
CA GLU A 264 -22.97 -37.17 -13.91
C GLU A 264 -24.28 -37.66 -13.29
N ALA A 265 -24.27 -38.20 -12.07
CA ALA A 265 -25.47 -38.62 -11.34
C ALA A 265 -26.44 -37.44 -11.11
N ARG A 266 -25.95 -36.25 -10.71
CA ARG A 266 -26.80 -35.05 -10.59
C ARG A 266 -27.40 -34.64 -11.93
N ARG A 267 -26.59 -34.63 -12.99
CA ARG A 267 -27.06 -34.31 -14.34
C ARG A 267 -28.05 -35.34 -14.85
N ALA A 268 -27.85 -36.62 -14.57
CA ALA A 268 -28.76 -37.71 -14.88
C ALA A 268 -30.10 -37.51 -14.15
N ALA A 269 -30.08 -37.26 -12.84
CA ALA A 269 -31.30 -36.98 -12.08
C ALA A 269 -32.06 -35.76 -12.62
N ARG A 270 -31.36 -34.67 -12.99
CA ARG A 270 -32.00 -33.50 -13.63
C ARG A 270 -32.57 -33.83 -15.02
N ARG A 271 -31.88 -34.67 -15.80
CA ARG A 271 -32.36 -35.17 -17.10
C ARG A 271 -33.59 -36.03 -16.91
N GLU A 272 -33.60 -36.97 -15.96
CA GLU A 272 -34.75 -37.81 -15.63
C GLU A 272 -35.97 -36.97 -15.25
N VAL A 273 -35.81 -35.94 -14.42
CA VAL A 273 -36.91 -35.03 -14.06
C VAL A 273 -37.47 -34.32 -15.31
N ARG A 274 -36.60 -33.86 -16.21
CA ARG A 274 -37.00 -33.20 -17.44
C ARG A 274 -37.66 -34.17 -18.43
N ASP A 275 -37.13 -35.38 -18.55
CA ASP A 275 -37.63 -36.39 -19.46
C ASP A 275 -38.98 -36.92 -18.95
N ALA A 276 -39.16 -37.07 -17.63
CA ALA A 276 -40.44 -37.35 -17.00
C ALA A 276 -41.47 -36.23 -17.23
N TYR A 277 -41.04 -34.96 -17.11
CA TYR A 277 -41.88 -33.81 -17.43
C TYR A 277 -42.30 -33.80 -18.91
N ALA A 278 -41.37 -34.08 -19.83
CA ALA A 278 -41.66 -34.19 -21.25
C ALA A 278 -42.62 -35.35 -21.55
N ASN A 279 -42.45 -36.50 -20.91
CA ASN A 279 -43.34 -37.65 -21.04
C ASN A 279 -44.73 -37.36 -20.50
N ALA A 280 -44.86 -36.64 -19.37
CA ALA A 280 -46.16 -36.22 -18.85
C ALA A 280 -46.90 -35.31 -19.84
N ILE A 281 -46.18 -34.39 -20.50
CA ILE A 281 -46.74 -33.56 -21.56
C ILE A 281 -47.20 -34.40 -22.76
N GLN A 282 -46.38 -35.35 -23.22
CA GLN A 282 -46.74 -36.21 -24.34
C GLN A 282 -47.94 -37.11 -24.02
N ASN A 283 -47.97 -37.73 -22.84
CA ASN A 283 -49.10 -38.56 -22.42
C ASN A 283 -50.42 -37.79 -22.36
N ALA A 284 -50.40 -36.55 -21.84
CA ALA A 284 -51.60 -35.71 -21.85
C ALA A 284 -52.03 -35.36 -23.28
N ALA A 285 -51.07 -35.06 -24.16
CA ALA A 285 -51.35 -34.76 -25.58
C ALA A 285 -51.92 -35.98 -26.32
N ASP A 286 -51.40 -37.18 -26.09
CA ASP A 286 -51.88 -38.42 -26.71
C ASP A 286 -53.32 -38.75 -26.26
N LEU A 287 -53.62 -38.62 -24.95
CA LEU A 287 -54.97 -38.83 -24.42
C LEU A 287 -55.98 -37.79 -24.95
N GLU A 288 -55.56 -36.52 -25.08
CA GLU A 288 -56.38 -35.47 -25.69
C GLU A 288 -56.61 -35.73 -27.20
N ALA A 289 -55.64 -36.33 -27.90
CA ALA A 289 -55.75 -36.67 -29.32
C ALA A 289 -56.74 -37.80 -29.61
N ASP A 290 -56.98 -38.70 -28.65
CA ASP A 290 -57.95 -39.80 -28.78
C ASP A 290 -59.41 -39.37 -28.55
N LEU A 291 -59.65 -38.25 -27.85
CA LEU A 291 -61.00 -37.72 -27.60
C LEU A 291 -61.86 -37.54 -28.85
N PRO A 292 -61.41 -36.86 -29.94
CA PRO A 292 -62.23 -36.69 -31.14
C PRO A 292 -62.56 -38.03 -31.83
N ARG A 293 -61.68 -39.03 -31.71
CA ARG A 293 -61.93 -40.38 -32.24
C ARG A 293 -63.04 -41.09 -31.46
N LEU A 294 -63.05 -40.95 -30.13
CA LEU A 294 -64.08 -41.51 -29.26
C LEU A 294 -65.42 -40.77 -29.40
N GLU A 295 -65.40 -39.45 -29.61
CA GLU A 295 -66.60 -38.66 -29.93
C GLU A 295 -67.25 -39.14 -31.25
N ALA A 296 -66.44 -39.39 -32.28
CA ALA A 296 -66.91 -39.98 -33.52
C ALA A 296 -67.47 -41.39 -33.30
N ALA A 297 -66.86 -42.20 -32.43
CA ALA A 297 -67.35 -43.52 -32.06
C ALA A 297 -68.72 -43.45 -31.37
N VAL A 298 -68.94 -42.51 -30.45
CA VAL A 298 -70.25 -42.25 -29.82
C VAL A 298 -71.30 -41.92 -30.88
N ALA A 299 -70.99 -41.02 -31.81
CA ALA A 299 -71.91 -40.65 -32.89
C ALA A 299 -72.32 -41.83 -33.78
N THR A 300 -71.40 -42.79 -34.00
CA THR A 300 -71.72 -44.03 -34.72
C THR A 300 -72.49 -45.03 -33.87
N ALA A 301 -72.20 -45.15 -32.57
CA ALA A 301 -72.89 -46.03 -31.62
C ALA A 301 -74.34 -45.59 -31.34
N SER A 302 -74.64 -44.28 -31.38
CA SER A 302 -76.02 -43.76 -31.34
C SER A 302 -76.92 -44.37 -32.42
N ARG A 303 -76.35 -44.82 -33.54
CA ARG A 303 -77.10 -45.49 -34.63
C ARG A 303 -77.38 -46.98 -34.35
N LEU A 304 -76.62 -47.61 -33.45
CA LEU A 304 -76.67 -49.05 -33.13
C LEU A 304 -77.54 -49.37 -31.90
N GLY A 305 -77.99 -48.35 -31.15
CA GLY A 305 -79.00 -48.45 -30.09
C GLY A 305 -78.50 -48.02 -28.71
N ARG A 306 -79.46 -47.80 -27.79
CA ARG A 306 -79.23 -47.17 -26.47
C ARG A 306 -78.09 -47.81 -25.67
N LYS A 307 -78.06 -49.15 -25.55
CA LYS A 307 -77.01 -49.86 -24.80
C LYS A 307 -75.60 -49.70 -25.39
N ALA A 308 -75.47 -49.54 -26.71
CA ALA A 308 -74.18 -49.34 -27.36
C ALA A 308 -73.72 -47.89 -27.24
N GLU A 309 -74.66 -46.95 -27.33
CA GLU A 309 -74.44 -45.52 -27.11
C GLU A 309 -74.03 -45.22 -25.66
N ASP A 310 -74.71 -45.80 -24.67
CA ASP A 310 -74.39 -45.61 -23.25
C ASP A 310 -72.96 -46.12 -22.92
N ARG A 311 -72.52 -47.22 -23.56
CA ARG A 311 -71.15 -47.74 -23.42
C ARG A 311 -70.11 -46.82 -24.05
N ALA A 312 -70.35 -46.37 -25.28
CA ALA A 312 -69.44 -45.45 -25.97
C ALA A 312 -69.34 -44.09 -25.24
N ARG A 313 -70.44 -43.60 -24.67
CA ARG A 313 -70.46 -42.37 -23.87
C ARG A 313 -69.69 -42.53 -22.56
N ALA A 314 -69.85 -43.65 -21.87
CA ALA A 314 -69.06 -43.95 -20.68
C ALA A 314 -67.56 -44.08 -20.99
N GLU A 315 -67.19 -44.64 -22.16
CA GLU A 315 -65.81 -44.70 -22.63
C GLU A 315 -65.23 -43.31 -22.94
N LEU A 316 -66.01 -42.44 -23.59
CA LEU A 316 -65.61 -41.05 -23.84
C LEU A 316 -65.49 -40.23 -22.55
N GLU A 317 -66.41 -40.40 -21.60
CA GLU A 317 -66.36 -39.73 -20.30
C GLU A 317 -65.13 -40.19 -19.50
N ALA A 318 -64.89 -41.50 -19.43
CA ALA A 318 -63.70 -42.04 -18.79
C ALA A 318 -62.40 -41.56 -19.45
N ALA A 319 -62.35 -41.48 -20.79
CA ALA A 319 -61.20 -40.93 -21.51
C ALA A 319 -61.02 -39.42 -21.29
N SER A 320 -62.12 -38.66 -21.20
CA SER A 320 -62.09 -37.22 -20.90
C SER A 320 -61.61 -36.95 -19.47
N GLU A 321 -62.05 -37.75 -18.50
CA GLU A 321 -61.56 -37.69 -17.12
C GLU A 321 -60.08 -38.10 -17.04
N ALA A 322 -59.67 -39.13 -17.78
CA ALA A 322 -58.27 -39.53 -17.88
C ALA A 322 -57.37 -38.42 -18.48
N ALA A 323 -57.83 -37.74 -19.53
CA ALA A 323 -57.10 -36.62 -20.13
C ALA A 323 -56.99 -35.42 -19.17
N LYS A 324 -58.08 -35.07 -18.46
CA LYS A 324 -58.07 -33.99 -17.47
C LYS A 324 -57.12 -34.28 -16.32
N THR A 325 -57.19 -35.48 -15.75
CA THR A 325 -56.29 -35.90 -14.66
C THR A 325 -54.83 -35.94 -15.11
N ALA A 326 -54.54 -36.39 -16.34
CA ALA A 326 -53.19 -36.35 -16.89
C ALA A 326 -52.65 -34.93 -17.07
N ARG A 327 -53.50 -33.97 -17.45
CA ARG A 327 -53.13 -32.56 -17.60
C ARG A 327 -52.94 -31.86 -16.25
N GLU A 328 -53.76 -32.17 -15.26
CA GLU A 328 -53.60 -31.69 -13.88
C GLU A 328 -52.34 -32.27 -13.20
N ALA A 329 -51.88 -33.44 -13.63
CA ALA A 329 -50.66 -34.06 -13.13
C ALA A 329 -49.36 -33.41 -13.65
N ILE A 330 -49.43 -32.54 -14.67
CA ILE A 330 -48.25 -31.82 -15.19
C ILE A 330 -47.91 -30.68 -14.21
N PRO A 331 -46.69 -30.64 -13.65
CA PRO A 331 -46.28 -29.54 -12.78
C PRO A 331 -46.34 -28.17 -13.50
N GLU A 332 -46.88 -27.14 -12.84
CA GLU A 332 -47.03 -25.79 -13.43
C GLU A 332 -45.72 -25.16 -13.90
N ARG A 333 -44.61 -25.49 -13.24
CA ARG A 333 -43.29 -24.91 -13.52
C ARG A 333 -42.41 -25.92 -14.24
N SER A 334 -41.98 -25.57 -15.45
CA SER A 334 -41.01 -26.38 -16.20
C SER A 334 -39.68 -26.50 -15.43
N PRO A 335 -39.03 -27.67 -15.44
CA PRO A 335 -37.75 -27.85 -14.78
C PRO A 335 -36.67 -26.93 -15.40
N PRO A 336 -35.82 -26.29 -14.59
CA PRO A 336 -34.79 -25.39 -15.08
C PRO A 336 -33.73 -26.13 -15.92
N PRO A 337 -33.11 -25.46 -16.91
CA PRO A 337 -32.04 -26.05 -17.71
C PRO A 337 -30.82 -26.37 -16.85
N THR A 338 -29.99 -27.30 -17.30
CA THR A 338 -28.73 -27.64 -16.62
C THR A 338 -27.78 -26.45 -16.71
N PRO A 339 -27.28 -25.91 -15.57
CA PRO A 339 -26.29 -24.83 -15.59
C PRO A 339 -25.00 -25.26 -16.29
N GLU A 340 -24.33 -24.33 -16.96
CA GLU A 340 -23.04 -24.57 -17.63
C GLU A 340 -21.92 -24.91 -16.62
N CYS A 341 -22.00 -24.34 -15.41
CA CYS A 341 -21.11 -24.64 -14.30
C CYS A 341 -21.90 -25.37 -13.19
N ASP A 342 -21.74 -26.70 -13.12
CA ASP A 342 -22.31 -27.58 -12.08
C ASP A 342 -21.18 -28.12 -11.17
N ASP A 343 -20.18 -27.27 -10.96
CA ASP A 343 -19.10 -27.51 -10.02
C ASP A 343 -19.62 -27.17 -8.62
N SER A 344 -19.69 -28.20 -7.79
CA SER A 344 -20.03 -28.06 -6.40
C SER A 344 -18.79 -27.54 -5.66
N ASP A 345 -18.95 -26.53 -4.81
CA ASP A 345 -17.92 -26.03 -3.88
C ASP A 345 -17.61 -27.04 -2.75
N GLU A 346 -17.83 -28.34 -3.00
CA GLU A 346 -17.55 -29.39 -2.04
C GLU A 346 -16.04 -29.57 -1.90
N GLU A 347 -15.57 -29.39 -0.67
CA GLU A 347 -14.18 -29.48 -0.28
C GLU A 347 -13.61 -30.86 -0.62
N ILE A 348 -12.60 -30.89 -1.50
CA ILE A 348 -11.93 -32.13 -1.88
C ILE A 348 -11.13 -32.61 -0.66
N PRO A 349 -11.34 -33.85 -0.19
CA PRO A 349 -10.59 -34.37 0.94
C PRO A 349 -9.09 -34.33 0.65
N MET A 350 -8.31 -33.72 1.54
CA MET A 350 -6.85 -33.71 1.42
C MET A 350 -6.27 -35.12 1.62
N TYR A 351 -5.20 -35.43 0.90
CA TYR A 351 -4.47 -36.70 1.01
C TYR A 351 -3.80 -36.82 2.39
N TYR A 352 -3.09 -35.77 2.81
CA TYR A 352 -2.46 -35.69 4.12
C TYR A 352 -3.44 -35.13 5.15
N ARG A 353 -3.91 -36.00 6.07
CA ARG A 353 -4.85 -35.61 7.14
C ARG A 353 -4.16 -35.24 8.45
N ASP A 354 -2.99 -35.82 8.69
CA ASP A 354 -2.21 -35.62 9.91
C ASP A 354 -0.92 -34.84 9.61
N ALA A 355 -0.63 -33.83 10.42
CA ALA A 355 0.59 -33.02 10.29
C ALA A 355 1.89 -33.84 10.43
N ARG A 356 1.82 -35.03 11.07
CA ARG A 356 2.97 -35.93 11.25
C ARG A 356 3.28 -36.80 10.04
N ALA A 357 2.35 -36.91 9.08
CA ALA A 357 2.50 -37.78 7.92
C ALA A 357 3.67 -37.34 7.02
N LEU A 358 3.87 -36.03 6.85
CA LEU A 358 4.96 -35.47 6.04
C LEU A 358 6.34 -35.69 6.66
N PRO A 359 6.58 -35.36 7.95
CA PRO A 359 7.82 -35.73 8.63
C PRO A 359 8.09 -37.24 8.61
N ALA A 360 7.06 -38.08 8.73
CA ALA A 360 7.22 -39.52 8.66
C ALA A 360 7.68 -39.98 7.26
N LEU A 361 7.07 -39.46 6.20
CA LEU A 361 7.49 -39.72 4.82
C LEU A 361 8.92 -39.24 4.57
N TYR A 362 9.27 -38.08 5.10
CA TYR A 362 10.62 -37.55 4.98
C TYR A 362 11.65 -38.45 5.69
N ASN A 363 11.36 -38.89 6.92
CA ASN A 363 12.21 -39.83 7.65
C ASN A 363 12.33 -41.17 6.90
N GLU A 364 11.23 -41.68 6.33
CA GLU A 364 11.26 -42.90 5.51
C GLU A 364 12.17 -42.72 4.28
N MET A 365 12.09 -41.57 3.61
CA MET A 365 13.00 -41.25 2.51
C MET A 365 14.45 -41.09 2.97
N GLU A 366 14.71 -40.53 4.16
CA GLU A 366 16.05 -40.46 4.74
C GLU A 366 16.60 -41.85 5.06
N GLU A 367 15.79 -42.73 5.65
CA GLU A 367 16.15 -44.12 5.92
C GLU A 367 16.43 -44.89 4.62
N GLN A 368 15.61 -44.71 3.58
CA GLN A 368 15.83 -45.31 2.27
C GLN A 368 17.09 -44.78 1.58
N ASN A 369 17.33 -43.47 1.64
CA ASN A 369 18.55 -42.87 1.09
C ASN A 369 19.79 -43.36 1.84
N LEU A 370 19.72 -43.46 3.17
CA LEU A 370 20.81 -43.99 3.98
C LEU A 370 21.07 -45.47 3.65
N PHE A 371 20.02 -46.27 3.49
CA PHE A 371 20.12 -47.66 3.07
C PHE A 371 20.74 -47.78 1.67
N LEU A 372 20.38 -46.91 0.73
CA LEU A 372 20.96 -46.90 -0.61
C LEU A 372 22.45 -46.53 -0.57
N ILE A 373 22.84 -45.55 0.24
CA ILE A 373 24.24 -45.17 0.45
C ILE A 373 25.03 -46.34 1.02
N GLN A 374 24.49 -47.01 2.05
CA GLN A 374 25.12 -48.17 2.64
C GLN A 374 25.28 -49.31 1.62
N ASN A 375 24.26 -49.59 0.81
CA ASN A 375 24.35 -50.60 -0.25
C ASN A 375 25.40 -50.21 -1.30
N MET A 376 25.46 -48.94 -1.71
CA MET A 376 26.50 -48.48 -2.63
C MET A 376 27.90 -48.69 -2.03
N GLN A 377 28.11 -48.38 -0.76
CA GLN A 377 29.38 -48.63 -0.06
C GLN A 377 29.72 -50.12 0.01
N GLU A 378 28.77 -50.97 0.40
CA GLU A 378 28.98 -52.43 0.44
C GLU A 378 29.32 -53.00 -0.94
N THR A 379 28.67 -52.50 -2.01
CA THR A 379 29.00 -52.91 -3.38
C THR A 379 30.34 -52.37 -3.87
N GLU A 380 30.73 -51.17 -3.43
CA GLU A 380 32.03 -50.56 -3.72
C GLU A 380 33.15 -51.34 -3.03
N GLU A 381 33.00 -51.66 -1.75
CA GLU A 381 33.92 -52.52 -1.00
C GLU A 381 34.05 -53.90 -1.64
N ALA A 382 32.95 -54.54 -2.02
CA ALA A 382 32.97 -55.82 -2.72
C ALA A 382 33.68 -55.73 -4.08
N LEU A 383 33.51 -54.62 -4.80
CA LEU A 383 34.20 -54.37 -6.06
C LEU A 383 35.71 -54.18 -5.83
N GLU A 384 36.11 -53.40 -4.83
CA GLU A 384 37.50 -53.19 -4.45
C GLU A 384 38.17 -54.51 -4.04
N GLU A 385 37.49 -55.35 -3.27
CA GLU A 385 37.97 -56.69 -2.93
C GLU A 385 38.20 -57.56 -4.18
N ILE A 386 37.24 -57.56 -5.11
CA ILE A 386 37.37 -58.33 -6.37
C ILE A 386 38.52 -57.77 -7.21
N GLN A 387 38.67 -56.45 -7.30
CA GLN A 387 39.77 -55.82 -8.02
C GLN A 387 41.12 -56.16 -7.40
N ASN A 388 41.23 -56.13 -6.07
CA ASN A 388 42.45 -56.49 -5.35
C ASN A 388 42.79 -57.97 -5.55
N ARG A 389 41.82 -58.89 -5.45
CA ARG A 389 42.01 -60.32 -5.75
C ARG A 389 42.42 -60.55 -7.21
N ALA A 390 41.81 -59.82 -8.15
CA ALA A 390 42.16 -59.90 -9.56
C ALA A 390 43.59 -59.38 -9.83
N ARG A 391 44.01 -58.33 -9.11
CA ARG A 391 45.38 -57.81 -9.19
C ARG A 391 46.39 -58.80 -8.62
N GLU A 392 46.15 -59.33 -7.42
CA GLU A 392 47.03 -60.31 -6.79
C GLU A 392 47.18 -61.58 -7.64
N THR A 393 46.08 -62.08 -8.20
CA THR A 393 46.13 -63.24 -9.10
C THR A 393 46.86 -62.96 -10.41
N ARG A 394 46.73 -61.75 -10.98
CA ARG A 394 47.54 -61.33 -12.14
C ARG A 394 49.02 -61.27 -11.80
N GLU A 395 49.40 -60.60 -10.72
CA GLU A 395 50.80 -60.50 -10.28
C GLU A 395 51.40 -61.89 -10.02
N ARG A 396 50.64 -62.80 -9.40
CA ARG A 396 51.06 -64.19 -9.21
C ARG A 396 51.22 -64.95 -10.53
N MET A 397 50.26 -64.83 -11.44
CA MET A 397 50.34 -65.47 -12.75
C MET A 397 51.53 -64.93 -13.57
N GLU A 398 51.76 -63.63 -13.55
CA GLU A 398 52.91 -62.98 -14.21
C GLU A 398 54.23 -63.51 -13.63
N ALA A 399 54.35 -63.62 -12.30
CA ALA A 399 55.53 -64.20 -11.67
C ALA A 399 55.72 -65.70 -12.02
N GLU A 400 54.63 -66.48 -12.08
CA GLU A 400 54.66 -67.87 -12.52
C GLU A 400 55.05 -67.99 -14.00
N THR A 401 54.56 -67.10 -14.89
CA THR A 401 54.95 -67.07 -16.31
C THR A 401 56.40 -66.68 -16.49
N ASP A 402 56.89 -65.66 -15.79
CA ASP A 402 58.29 -65.22 -15.85
C ASP A 402 59.23 -66.34 -15.38
N ALA A 403 58.84 -67.06 -14.32
CA ALA A 403 59.59 -68.23 -13.83
C ALA A 403 59.62 -69.37 -14.85
N LEU A 404 58.48 -69.67 -15.51
CA LEU A 404 58.41 -70.69 -16.56
C LEU A 404 59.20 -70.28 -17.81
N GLU A 405 59.17 -69.00 -18.18
CA GLU A 405 59.97 -68.47 -19.29
C GLU A 405 61.47 -68.56 -18.99
N ALA A 406 61.89 -68.22 -17.77
CA ALA A 406 63.28 -68.38 -17.33
C ALA A 406 63.72 -69.86 -17.36
N GLN A 407 62.86 -70.78 -16.90
CA GLN A 407 63.11 -72.23 -16.99
C GLN A 407 63.19 -72.70 -18.45
N ALA A 408 62.29 -72.25 -19.32
CA ALA A 408 62.31 -72.59 -20.74
C ALA A 408 63.56 -72.04 -21.43
N ALA A 409 63.99 -70.82 -21.10
CA ALA A 409 65.24 -70.24 -21.61
C ALA A 409 66.46 -71.04 -21.15
N ALA A 410 66.50 -71.45 -19.87
CA ALA A 410 67.56 -72.29 -19.34
C ALA A 410 67.61 -73.68 -20.01
N LEU A 411 66.46 -74.32 -20.22
CA LEU A 411 66.36 -75.60 -20.93
C LEU A 411 66.79 -75.47 -22.40
N ARG A 412 66.36 -74.41 -23.10
CA ARG A 412 66.81 -74.13 -24.48
C ARG A 412 68.32 -73.92 -24.55
N ALA A 413 68.90 -73.20 -23.59
CA ALA A 413 70.35 -73.01 -23.51
C ALA A 413 71.09 -74.33 -23.23
N ALA A 414 70.54 -75.19 -22.37
CA ALA A 414 71.09 -76.51 -22.09
C ALA A 414 71.00 -77.46 -23.31
N ILE A 415 69.88 -77.45 -24.02
CA ILE A 415 69.72 -78.22 -25.28
C ILE A 415 70.73 -77.72 -26.32
N ALA A 416 70.84 -76.41 -26.53
CA ALA A 416 71.83 -75.85 -27.46
C ALA A 416 73.27 -76.27 -27.10
N ALA A 417 73.61 -76.25 -25.80
CA ALA A 417 74.92 -76.72 -25.33
C ALA A 417 75.14 -78.22 -25.55
N GLU A 418 74.11 -79.06 -25.39
CA GLU A 418 74.19 -80.49 -25.69
C GLU A 418 74.22 -80.78 -27.20
N GLU A 419 73.49 -80.01 -28.02
CA GLU A 419 73.55 -80.09 -29.47
C GLU A 419 74.93 -79.69 -29.99
N ASP A 420 75.56 -78.65 -29.43
CA ASP A 420 76.93 -78.25 -29.74
C ASP A 420 77.94 -79.36 -29.39
N LYS A 421 77.80 -79.99 -28.22
CA LYS A 421 78.62 -81.16 -27.83
C LYS A 421 78.37 -82.36 -28.74
N ALA A 422 77.11 -82.64 -29.09
CA ALA A 422 76.75 -83.73 -30.00
C ALA A 422 77.30 -83.47 -31.41
N ALA A 423 77.27 -82.23 -31.89
CA ALA A 423 77.89 -81.82 -33.14
C ALA A 423 79.41 -81.95 -33.08
N GLU A 424 80.05 -81.64 -31.95
CA GLU A 424 81.48 -81.84 -31.73
C GLU A 424 81.85 -83.33 -31.76
N ILE A 425 81.06 -84.19 -31.11
CA ILE A 425 81.25 -85.66 -31.12
C ILE A 425 81.01 -86.22 -32.53
N ALA A 426 79.97 -85.77 -33.25
CA ALA A 426 79.72 -86.16 -34.64
C ALA A 426 80.88 -85.76 -35.57
N ARG A 427 81.46 -84.57 -35.38
CA ARG A 427 82.69 -84.16 -36.08
C ARG A 427 83.90 -85.02 -35.73
N ARG A 428 83.93 -85.62 -34.53
CA ARG A 428 85.01 -86.49 -34.05
C ARG A 428 84.81 -87.97 -34.39
N GLY A 429 83.58 -88.37 -34.73
CA GLY A 429 83.16 -89.74 -35.03
C GLY A 429 83.24 -90.19 -36.48
N ASP A 430 83.77 -89.37 -37.41
CA ASP A 430 83.89 -89.74 -38.83
C ASP A 430 85.36 -89.95 -39.28
N PRO A 431 85.82 -91.19 -39.49
CA PRO A 431 87.08 -91.47 -40.17
C PRO A 431 86.83 -91.92 -41.61
N GLY A 432 87.08 -91.03 -42.59
CA GLY A 432 87.52 -91.45 -43.93
C GLY A 432 86.67 -91.10 -45.16
N LYS A 433 86.75 -89.82 -45.59
CA LYS A 433 87.07 -89.32 -46.95
C LYS A 433 86.51 -90.04 -48.22
N GLY A 434 85.76 -89.29 -49.07
CA GLY A 434 85.97 -89.36 -50.54
C GLY A 434 84.80 -89.07 -51.51
N SER A 435 84.63 -87.80 -51.89
CA SER A 435 84.50 -87.26 -53.28
C SER A 435 83.45 -87.78 -54.29
N LEU A 436 82.56 -86.91 -54.80
CA LEU A 436 82.65 -86.29 -56.16
C LEU A 436 81.41 -85.45 -56.55
N ALA A 437 81.68 -84.18 -56.84
CA ALA A 437 81.18 -83.31 -57.93
C ALA A 437 79.71 -83.34 -58.43
N GLY A 438 79.08 -82.16 -58.33
CA GLY A 438 78.66 -81.41 -59.53
C GLY A 438 77.16 -81.27 -59.82
N ALA A 439 76.56 -80.14 -59.41
CA ALA A 439 75.80 -79.19 -60.26
C ALA A 439 74.90 -78.26 -59.41
N LYS A 440 74.93 -76.97 -59.76
CA LYS A 440 74.04 -75.87 -59.32
C LYS A 440 73.61 -75.14 -60.61
N PRO A 441 72.65 -74.17 -60.62
CA PRO A 441 71.85 -73.61 -59.51
C PRO A 441 70.36 -73.29 -59.85
N SER A 442 69.69 -72.62 -58.88
CA SER A 442 68.58 -71.63 -58.97
C SER A 442 67.14 -72.17 -58.81
N ALA A 443 66.18 -71.52 -58.12
CA ALA A 443 66.12 -70.41 -57.17
C ALA A 443 64.73 -70.36 -56.47
N LYS A 444 64.67 -69.79 -55.25
CA LYS A 444 63.58 -68.98 -54.64
C LYS A 444 62.22 -69.61 -54.19
N LYS A 445 61.97 -69.50 -52.87
CA LYS A 445 60.91 -68.69 -52.17
C LYS A 445 59.85 -69.43 -51.30
N LYS A 446 59.92 -69.13 -49.98
CA LYS A 446 58.90 -68.86 -48.92
C LYS A 446 57.82 -69.87 -48.45
N LYS A 447 57.66 -69.79 -47.10
CA LYS A 447 56.46 -69.91 -46.23
C LYS A 447 55.97 -71.33 -45.93
N SER A 448 55.40 -71.65 -44.77
CA SER A 448 55.38 -71.13 -43.39
C SER A 448 54.59 -72.16 -42.55
N ASP A 449 54.73 -72.10 -41.23
CA ASP A 449 53.81 -72.62 -40.20
C ASP A 449 53.74 -74.14 -39.99
N SER A 450 53.48 -74.70 -38.81
CA SER A 450 53.71 -74.38 -37.39
C SER A 450 53.10 -75.59 -36.65
N GLU A 451 53.96 -76.35 -35.97
CA GLU A 451 53.76 -77.13 -34.74
C GLU A 451 52.37 -77.64 -34.33
N GLY A 452 52.32 -78.97 -34.12
CA GLY A 452 51.36 -79.64 -33.26
C GLY A 452 52.01 -80.12 -31.95
N LYS A 453 51.22 -80.03 -30.88
CA LYS A 453 51.09 -80.96 -29.73
C LYS A 453 52.35 -81.63 -29.17
N GLU A 454 52.66 -81.30 -27.91
CA GLU A 454 53.46 -82.14 -27.02
C GLU A 454 52.63 -82.81 -25.92
N LYS A 455 52.98 -84.08 -25.65
CA LYS A 455 52.68 -84.85 -24.44
C LYS A 455 53.97 -84.92 -23.60
N LYS A 456 53.80 -84.92 -22.27
CA LYS A 456 54.76 -85.34 -21.21
C LYS A 456 55.41 -86.73 -21.50
N PRO A 457 56.40 -87.27 -20.74
CA PRO A 457 56.96 -86.85 -19.43
C PRO A 457 58.50 -87.07 -19.19
N ALA A 458 58.93 -86.69 -17.97
CA ALA A 458 59.88 -87.37 -17.06
C ALA A 458 61.41 -87.22 -17.22
N GLY A 459 62.00 -86.70 -16.13
CA GLY A 459 63.17 -87.29 -15.45
C GLY A 459 64.53 -86.63 -15.68
N ALA A 460 65.16 -86.12 -14.63
CA ALA A 460 66.57 -86.37 -14.25
C ALA A 460 67.06 -85.42 -13.13
N ILE A 461 67.93 -85.97 -12.28
CA ILE A 461 68.60 -85.37 -11.12
C ILE A 461 70.01 -84.93 -11.52
N ALA A 462 70.51 -83.77 -11.05
CA ALA A 462 71.94 -83.43 -10.82
C ALA A 462 72.02 -82.03 -10.13
N ALA A 463 72.52 -81.85 -8.90
CA ALA A 463 73.90 -81.92 -8.38
C ALA A 463 74.71 -80.59 -8.48
N GLY A 464 74.94 -79.93 -7.32
CA GLY A 464 76.29 -79.50 -6.89
C GLY A 464 76.66 -78.00 -6.87
N SER A 465 77.04 -77.49 -5.68
CA SER A 465 78.27 -76.68 -5.49
C SER A 465 78.60 -76.47 -4.00
N ASN A 466 79.72 -77.04 -3.52
CA ASN A 466 80.32 -76.79 -2.20
C ASN A 466 81.39 -75.67 -2.30
N ILE A 467 81.31 -74.63 -1.48
CA ILE A 467 82.34 -73.58 -1.35
C ILE A 467 83.27 -73.93 -0.16
N PRO A 468 84.61 -73.85 -0.30
CA PRO A 468 85.53 -74.19 0.79
C PRO A 468 85.50 -73.16 1.93
N LEU A 469 85.43 -73.66 3.17
CA LEU A 469 85.19 -72.90 4.40
C LEU A 469 86.28 -71.85 4.71
N GLU A 470 87.52 -72.07 4.29
CA GLU A 470 88.66 -71.18 4.53
C GLU A 470 88.51 -69.82 3.82
N LYS A 471 87.94 -69.82 2.61
CA LYS A 471 87.66 -68.57 1.87
C LYS A 471 86.56 -67.76 2.54
N LEU A 472 85.66 -68.42 3.26
CA LEU A 472 84.62 -67.76 4.03
C LEU A 472 85.22 -67.11 5.28
N THR A 473 86.13 -67.79 5.98
CA THR A 473 86.78 -67.24 7.18
C THR A 473 87.60 -65.99 6.87
N GLU A 474 88.32 -65.96 5.74
CA GLU A 474 89.11 -64.80 5.31
C GLU A 474 88.23 -63.60 4.94
N LYS A 475 87.15 -63.83 4.17
CA LYS A 475 86.21 -62.76 3.82
C LYS A 475 85.45 -62.21 5.03
N VAL A 476 85.07 -63.07 5.98
CA VAL A 476 84.41 -62.62 7.21
C VAL A 476 85.36 -61.77 8.07
N ALA A 477 86.63 -62.13 8.14
CA ALA A 477 87.65 -61.30 8.81
C ALA A 477 87.81 -59.92 8.15
N GLU A 478 87.82 -59.87 6.82
CA GLU A 478 87.88 -58.59 6.08
C GLU A 478 86.66 -57.70 6.39
N VAL A 479 85.45 -58.27 6.36
CA VAL A 479 84.22 -57.53 6.69
C VAL A 479 84.21 -57.07 8.14
N TYR A 480 84.66 -57.93 9.07
CA TYR A 480 84.78 -57.60 10.49
C TYR A 480 85.66 -56.37 10.74
N GLN A 481 86.79 -56.28 10.04
CA GLN A 481 87.68 -55.14 10.12
C GLN A 481 87.08 -53.88 9.48
N ARG A 482 86.37 -54.01 8.35
CA ARG A 482 85.65 -52.89 7.71
C ARG A 482 84.52 -52.33 8.57
N CYS A 483 83.88 -53.17 9.39
CA CYS A 483 82.88 -52.75 10.37
C CYS A 483 83.47 -51.99 11.57
N GLY A 484 84.81 -51.81 11.61
CA GLY A 484 85.52 -51.00 12.60
C GLY A 484 85.89 -51.73 13.89
N PHE A 485 85.90 -53.07 13.87
CA PHE A 485 86.38 -53.87 15.00
C PHE A 485 87.89 -54.18 14.88
N PRO A 486 88.64 -54.24 16.00
CA PRO A 486 90.03 -54.68 15.97
C PRO A 486 90.12 -56.17 15.63
N PHE A 487 91.00 -56.52 14.68
CA PHE A 487 91.19 -57.92 14.28
C PHE A 487 91.97 -58.69 15.35
N ASP A 488 91.35 -59.73 15.92
CA ASP A 488 91.97 -60.66 16.87
C ASP A 488 91.99 -62.08 16.23
N PRO A 489 93.18 -62.65 15.94
CA PRO A 489 93.31 -63.99 15.35
C PRO A 489 92.73 -65.13 16.21
N SER A 490 92.44 -64.89 17.49
CA SER A 490 91.87 -65.88 18.40
C SER A 490 90.34 -65.96 18.35
N MET A 491 89.68 -65.02 17.66
CA MET A 491 88.22 -65.00 17.50
C MET A 491 87.76 -65.94 16.38
N SER A 492 86.73 -66.74 16.66
CA SER A 492 86.14 -67.64 15.67
C SER A 492 85.28 -66.87 14.65
N THR A 493 85.08 -67.44 13.46
CA THR A 493 84.24 -66.85 12.40
C THR A 493 82.81 -66.59 12.85
N ILE A 494 82.26 -67.46 13.70
CA ILE A 494 80.93 -67.28 14.27
C ILE A 494 80.92 -66.08 15.22
N GLN A 495 81.94 -65.94 16.08
CA GLN A 495 82.05 -64.81 17.00
C GLN A 495 82.19 -63.47 16.25
N MET A 496 82.96 -63.44 15.16
CA MET A 496 83.05 -62.26 14.29
C MET A 496 81.70 -61.90 13.67
N LEU A 497 80.92 -62.88 13.20
CA LEU A 497 79.59 -62.64 12.63
C LEU A 497 78.58 -62.16 13.68
N THR A 498 78.57 -62.75 14.88
CA THR A 498 77.67 -62.31 15.97
C THR A 498 77.93 -60.85 16.38
N ASN A 499 79.20 -60.44 16.42
CA ASN A 499 79.56 -59.06 16.70
C ASN A 499 79.17 -58.09 15.56
N ILE A 500 79.22 -58.54 14.30
CA ILE A 500 78.70 -57.75 13.16
C ILE A 500 77.18 -57.63 13.24
N GLU A 501 76.48 -58.73 13.55
CA GLU A 501 75.02 -58.78 13.67
C GLU A 501 74.50 -57.84 14.76
N SER A 502 75.06 -57.91 15.97
CA SER A 502 74.72 -56.96 17.05
C SER A 502 74.94 -55.49 16.70
N LYS A 503 75.99 -55.19 15.92
CA LYS A 503 76.23 -53.81 15.45
C LYS A 503 75.25 -53.38 14.38
N LEU A 504 74.84 -54.29 13.49
CA LEU A 504 73.79 -54.02 12.51
C LEU A 504 72.44 -53.80 13.18
N GLU A 505 72.07 -54.61 14.17
CA GLU A 505 70.85 -54.40 14.97
C GLU A 505 70.85 -53.05 15.67
N SER A 506 71.97 -52.64 16.26
CA SER A 506 72.09 -51.32 16.88
C SER A 506 71.94 -50.18 15.87
N ILE A 507 72.47 -50.31 14.65
CA ILE A 507 72.34 -49.29 13.60
C ILE A 507 70.91 -49.25 13.06
N LEU A 508 70.27 -50.40 12.87
CA LEU A 508 68.88 -50.49 12.43
C LEU A 508 67.93 -49.91 13.48
N ALA A 509 68.14 -50.17 14.77
CA ALA A 509 67.36 -49.55 15.85
C ALA A 509 67.48 -48.02 15.88
N VAL A 510 68.66 -47.48 15.51
CA VAL A 510 68.86 -46.03 15.36
C VAL A 510 68.19 -45.50 14.09
N ALA A 511 68.15 -46.29 13.01
CA ALA A 511 67.46 -45.92 11.76
C ALA A 511 65.93 -45.96 11.90
N ASP A 512 65.38 -46.86 12.71
CA ASP A 512 63.93 -46.93 12.99
C ASP A 512 63.45 -45.83 13.96
N SER A 513 64.38 -45.18 14.68
CA SER A 513 64.08 -44.08 15.60
C SER A 513 64.38 -42.68 15.05
N MET A 514 64.94 -42.59 13.84
CA MET A 514 65.05 -41.36 13.03
C MET A 514 63.94 -41.33 11.98
#